data_AF-A0A377HVT0-F1
#
_entry.id   AF-A0A377HVT0-F1
#
_cell.length_a   1.000
_cell.length_b   1.000
_cell.length_c   1.000
_cell.angle_alpha   90.00
_cell.angle_beta   90.00
_cell.angle_gamma   90.00
#
_symmetry.space_group_name_H-M   'P 1'
#
loop_
_entity.id
_entity.type
_entity.pdbx_description
1 polymer ?
#
loop_
_entity_poly.entity_id
_entity_poly.type
_entity_poly.pdbx_seq_one_letter_code
_entity_poly.pdbx_strand_id
1 'polypeptide(L)'
;MHAVPIAKKIPQGKLFCFEPQRIIFQTLCANLALNNLTNVHAYNQGVSHEQSLIEIPSSDYNTDWNYGSFSLDKGFDTENKFEGIIHKEYIYLTSIDNHPEIQKLPSLKLLKIDAEGFELNVLHGARSTIAKYLPVIFVEAHIHQSQELIHYLNALDYECYWFISDRYQENRHLNVPIFLLFTDYSPNKLNSRFLTCCFKISTNSSTLNVPKSAPLRVRTAILPSAISLSPQTSI
;
A
#
# COMPACT_ATOMS: atom_id res chain seq x y z
N MET A 1 -9.68 1.90 -5.27
CA MET A 1 -9.01 3.22 -5.36
C MET A 1 -9.16 4.00 -4.04
N HIS A 2 -8.05 4.23 -3.32
CA HIS A 2 -8.07 4.84 -1.97
C HIS A 2 -7.86 6.36 -1.93
N ALA A 3 -7.47 6.97 -3.05
CA ALA A 3 -7.02 8.37 -3.09
C ALA A 3 -8.12 9.36 -2.66
N VAL A 4 -9.32 9.26 -3.23
CA VAL A 4 -10.45 10.17 -2.93
C VAL A 4 -10.82 10.19 -1.44
N PRO A 5 -11.11 9.05 -0.77
CA PRO A 5 -11.47 9.08 0.65
C PRO A 5 -10.32 9.57 1.54
N ILE A 6 -9.06 9.20 1.24
CA ILE A 6 -7.90 9.71 2.00
C ILE A 6 -7.80 11.22 1.85
N ALA A 7 -7.81 11.75 0.62
CA ALA A 7 -7.68 13.17 0.33
C ALA A 7 -8.75 14.01 1.04
N LYS A 8 -10.01 13.52 1.08
CA LYS A 8 -11.11 14.16 1.82
C LYS A 8 -10.89 14.19 3.34
N LYS A 9 -10.13 13.25 3.89
CA LYS A 9 -9.79 13.20 5.33
C LYS A 9 -8.59 14.07 5.71
N ILE A 10 -7.81 14.53 4.73
CA ILE A 10 -6.64 15.38 4.95
C ILE A 10 -6.73 16.70 4.16
N PRO A 11 -7.77 17.54 4.35
CA PRO A 11 -7.97 18.75 3.55
C PRO A 11 -6.83 19.78 3.66
N GLN A 12 -6.07 19.74 4.75
CA GLN A 12 -4.87 20.60 4.97
C GLN A 12 -3.55 19.86 4.71
N GLY A 13 -3.62 18.56 4.42
CA GLY A 13 -2.47 17.74 4.07
C GLY A 13 -2.28 17.66 2.56
N LYS A 14 -1.19 17.01 2.14
CA LYS A 14 -0.93 16.67 0.75
C LYS A 14 -0.94 15.15 0.57
N LEU A 15 -1.49 14.68 -0.53
CA LEU A 15 -1.43 13.28 -0.95
C LEU A 15 -0.61 13.17 -2.23
N PHE A 16 0.39 12.29 -2.25
CA PHE A 16 1.19 12.00 -3.43
C PHE A 16 0.82 10.58 -3.89
N CYS A 17 0.38 10.44 -5.14
CA CYS A 17 -0.04 9.18 -5.72
C CYS A 17 0.84 8.85 -6.94
N PHE A 18 1.38 7.63 -6.96
CA PHE A 18 2.16 7.12 -8.08
C PHE A 18 1.38 5.97 -8.71
N GLU A 19 1.12 6.05 -10.01
CA GLU A 19 0.41 5.02 -10.78
C GLU A 19 1.13 4.79 -12.11
N PRO A 20 1.80 3.65 -12.31
CA PRO A 20 2.56 3.40 -13.53
C PRO A 20 1.68 3.22 -14.76
N GLN A 21 0.48 2.64 -14.63
CA GLN A 21 -0.37 2.36 -15.79
C GLN A 21 -1.07 3.63 -16.27
N ARG A 22 -0.76 4.08 -17.49
CA ARG A 22 -1.28 5.33 -18.06
C ARG A 22 -2.81 5.45 -17.99
N ILE A 23 -3.54 4.39 -18.34
CA ILE A 23 -5.01 4.41 -18.33
C ILE A 23 -5.56 4.50 -16.90
N ILE A 24 -5.00 3.73 -15.96
CA ILE A 24 -5.40 3.79 -14.54
C ILE A 24 -5.04 5.15 -13.92
N PHE A 25 -3.89 5.72 -14.28
CA PHE A 25 -3.49 7.07 -13.91
C PHE A 25 -4.49 8.13 -14.43
N GLN A 26 -4.96 7.99 -15.67
CA GLN A 26 -5.98 8.88 -16.24
C GLN A 26 -7.31 8.75 -15.47
N THR A 27 -7.72 7.53 -15.12
CA THR A 27 -8.89 7.29 -14.27
C THR A 27 -8.74 7.91 -12.88
N LEU A 28 -7.55 7.78 -12.27
CA LEU A 28 -7.23 8.46 -11.01
C LEU A 28 -7.41 9.98 -11.17
N CYS A 29 -6.80 10.59 -12.18
CA CYS A 29 -6.93 12.03 -12.44
C CYS A 29 -8.39 12.47 -12.63
N ALA A 30 -9.18 11.72 -13.40
CA ALA A 30 -10.60 12.00 -13.58
C ALA A 30 -11.37 11.96 -12.24
N ASN A 31 -11.12 10.94 -11.41
CA ASN A 31 -11.74 10.84 -10.09
C ASN A 31 -11.35 11.97 -9.15
N LEU A 32 -10.10 12.44 -9.21
CA LEU A 32 -9.64 13.60 -8.45
C LEU A 32 -10.35 14.89 -8.89
N ALA A 33 -10.46 15.10 -10.21
CA ALA A 33 -11.13 16.26 -10.79
C ALA A 33 -12.63 16.30 -10.46
N LEU A 34 -13.34 15.18 -10.63
CA LEU A 34 -14.77 15.07 -10.30
C LEU A 34 -15.07 15.31 -8.81
N ASN A 35 -14.08 15.15 -7.93
CA ASN A 35 -14.21 15.39 -6.50
C ASN A 35 -13.62 16.74 -6.04
N ASN A 36 -13.19 17.61 -6.97
CA ASN A 36 -12.58 18.91 -6.68
C ASN A 36 -11.38 18.81 -5.72
N LEU A 37 -10.56 17.77 -5.85
CA LEU A 37 -9.44 17.51 -4.95
C LEU A 37 -8.17 18.20 -5.47
N THR A 38 -7.81 19.33 -4.85
CA THR A 38 -6.61 20.11 -5.19
C THR A 38 -5.39 19.76 -4.34
N ASN A 39 -5.58 18.96 -3.29
CA ASN A 39 -4.54 18.54 -2.35
C ASN A 39 -3.85 17.21 -2.74
N VAL A 40 -4.10 16.72 -3.96
CA VAL A 40 -3.54 15.47 -4.47
C VAL A 40 -2.62 15.75 -5.66
N HIS A 41 -1.40 15.23 -5.59
CA HIS A 41 -0.42 15.25 -6.67
C HIS A 41 -0.28 13.83 -7.22
N ALA A 42 -0.74 13.61 -8.45
CA ALA A 42 -0.67 12.31 -9.11
C ALA A 42 0.48 12.29 -10.13
N TYR A 43 1.21 11.18 -10.21
CA TYR A 43 2.32 10.96 -11.12
C TYR A 43 2.12 9.67 -11.90
N ASN A 44 2.23 9.73 -13.23
CA ASN A 44 2.27 8.54 -14.08
C ASN A 44 3.67 7.94 -14.08
N GLN A 45 4.05 7.32 -12.96
CA GLN A 45 5.39 6.81 -12.69
C GLN A 45 5.28 5.57 -11.80
N GLY A 46 6.19 4.63 -12.00
CA GLY A 46 6.41 3.54 -11.06
C GLY A 46 7.35 3.98 -9.94
N VAL A 47 7.27 3.33 -8.78
CA VAL A 47 8.20 3.57 -7.67
C VAL A 47 9.09 2.36 -7.46
N SER A 48 10.40 2.57 -7.38
CA SER A 48 11.40 1.52 -7.22
C SER A 48 12.57 2.01 -6.36
N HIS A 49 13.58 1.16 -6.20
CA HIS A 49 14.85 1.48 -5.52
C HIS A 49 15.77 2.37 -6.35
N GLU A 50 15.50 2.52 -7.65
CA GLU A 50 16.30 3.31 -8.58
C GLU A 50 15.43 4.09 -9.57
N GLN A 51 16.06 5.04 -10.27
CA GLN A 51 15.44 5.81 -11.34
C GLN A 51 15.86 5.22 -12.69
N SER A 52 14.88 4.83 -13.49
CA SER A 52 15.13 4.24 -14.81
C SER A 52 13.92 4.41 -15.73
N LEU A 53 14.12 4.20 -17.02
CA LEU A 53 13.04 4.05 -17.98
C LEU A 53 12.87 2.56 -18.22
N ILE A 54 11.67 2.03 -17.95
CA ILE A 54 11.37 0.62 -18.17
C ILE A 54 10.21 0.46 -19.14
N GLU A 55 10.15 -0.71 -19.76
CA GLU A 55 9.01 -1.13 -20.55
C GLU A 55 8.08 -1.98 -19.69
N ILE A 56 6.78 -1.66 -19.69
CA ILE A 56 5.74 -2.39 -18.97
C ILE A 56 4.68 -2.92 -19.94
N PRO A 57 4.00 -4.04 -19.60
CA PRO A 57 2.80 -4.47 -20.32
C PRO A 57 1.68 -3.44 -20.19
N SER A 58 0.98 -3.20 -21.29
CA SER A 58 -0.27 -2.44 -21.33
C SER A 58 -1.31 -3.20 -22.15
N SER A 59 -2.57 -2.77 -22.11
CA SER A 59 -3.66 -3.40 -22.84
C SER A 59 -4.58 -2.36 -23.46
N ASP A 60 -5.53 -2.81 -24.27
CA ASP A 60 -6.63 -1.99 -24.77
C ASP A 60 -7.78 -1.84 -23.76
N TYR A 61 -7.70 -2.55 -22.63
CA TYR A 61 -8.67 -2.54 -21.53
C TYR A 61 -10.09 -2.98 -21.95
N ASN A 62 -10.21 -3.69 -23.07
CA ASN A 62 -11.49 -4.25 -23.54
C ASN A 62 -11.76 -5.66 -23.00
N THR A 63 -10.74 -6.30 -22.42
CA THR A 63 -10.86 -7.62 -21.78
C THR A 63 -11.28 -7.45 -20.33
N ASP A 64 -12.27 -8.21 -19.86
CA ASP A 64 -12.65 -8.21 -18.44
C ASP A 64 -11.48 -8.75 -17.61
N TRP A 65 -10.88 -7.89 -16.77
CA TRP A 65 -9.72 -8.23 -15.95
C TRP A 65 -9.61 -7.36 -14.70
N ASN A 66 -8.90 -7.87 -13.69
CA ASN A 66 -8.51 -7.07 -12.53
C ASN A 66 -7.26 -6.23 -12.84
N TYR A 67 -7.42 -5.13 -13.57
CA TYR A 67 -6.31 -4.22 -13.89
C TYR A 67 -5.68 -3.55 -12.65
N GLY A 68 -6.35 -3.64 -11.50
CA GLY A 68 -5.83 -3.17 -10.22
C GLY A 68 -4.74 -4.06 -9.66
N SER A 69 -4.66 -5.34 -10.04
CA SER A 69 -3.63 -6.27 -9.57
C SER A 69 -2.34 -6.22 -10.38
N PHE A 70 -2.14 -5.18 -11.19
CA PHE A 70 -0.95 -5.05 -12.02
C PHE A 70 0.31 -4.88 -11.16
N SER A 71 1.37 -5.59 -11.52
CA SER A 71 2.69 -5.43 -10.89
C SER A 71 3.78 -5.08 -11.90
N LEU A 72 4.79 -4.33 -11.45
CA LEU A 72 5.91 -3.94 -12.31
C LEU A 72 6.78 -5.12 -12.75
N ASP A 73 6.82 -6.22 -11.98
CA ASP A 73 7.62 -7.41 -12.30
C ASP A 73 6.82 -8.46 -13.10
N LYS A 74 5.52 -8.61 -12.82
CA LYS A 74 4.64 -9.66 -13.38
C LYS A 74 3.64 -9.15 -14.41
N GLY A 75 3.46 -7.85 -14.56
CA GLY A 75 2.44 -7.28 -15.43
C GLY A 75 1.03 -7.66 -14.99
N PHE A 76 0.22 -8.15 -15.94
CA PHE A 76 -1.16 -8.59 -15.70
C PHE A 76 -1.27 -10.01 -15.12
N ASP A 77 -0.19 -10.79 -15.13
CA ASP A 77 -0.21 -12.23 -14.78
C ASP A 77 -0.12 -12.49 -13.26
N THR A 78 -0.63 -11.58 -12.43
CA THR A 78 -0.53 -11.67 -10.96
C THR A 78 -1.52 -12.66 -10.34
N GLU A 79 -2.70 -12.82 -10.93
CA GLU A 79 -3.75 -13.72 -10.44
C GLU A 79 -3.91 -14.96 -11.33
N ASN A 80 -3.90 -14.79 -12.66
CA ASN A 80 -3.96 -15.82 -13.68
C ASN A 80 -3.27 -15.32 -14.95
N LYS A 81 -3.13 -16.18 -15.97
CA LYS A 81 -2.60 -15.77 -17.28
C LYS A 81 -3.58 -14.82 -17.98
N PHE A 82 -3.13 -13.62 -18.32
CA PHE A 82 -3.90 -12.64 -19.07
C PHE A 82 -4.06 -13.09 -20.53
N GLU A 83 -5.30 -13.06 -21.03
CA GLU A 83 -5.65 -13.49 -22.39
C GLU A 83 -5.97 -12.34 -23.34
N GLY A 84 -5.91 -11.10 -22.85
CA GLY A 84 -6.18 -9.90 -23.65
C GLY A 84 -5.01 -9.48 -24.55
N ILE A 85 -5.22 -8.41 -25.32
CA ILE A 85 -4.18 -7.83 -26.16
C ILE A 85 -3.13 -7.18 -25.26
N ILE A 86 -1.86 -7.54 -25.47
CA ILE A 86 -0.72 -6.95 -24.77
C ILE A 86 0.03 -6.00 -25.71
N HIS A 87 0.15 -4.76 -25.28
CA HIS A 87 1.05 -3.75 -25.82
C HIS A 87 2.19 -3.49 -24.83
N LYS A 88 3.13 -2.65 -25.26
CA LYS A 88 4.28 -2.22 -24.46
C LYS A 88 4.24 -0.70 -24.33
N GLU A 89 4.32 -0.20 -23.10
CA GLU A 89 4.45 1.22 -22.82
C GLU A 89 5.72 1.47 -22.00
N TYR A 90 6.38 2.59 -22.26
CA TYR A 90 7.53 3.01 -21.48
C TYR A 90 7.10 3.91 -20.33
N ILE A 91 7.60 3.64 -19.13
CA ILE A 91 7.34 4.44 -17.95
C ILE A 91 8.63 4.79 -17.23
N TYR A 92 8.61 5.92 -16.53
CA TYR A 92 9.70 6.28 -15.62
C TYR A 92 9.48 5.64 -14.26
N LEU A 93 10.52 4.99 -13.76
CA LEU A 93 10.66 4.66 -12.35
C LEU A 93 11.30 5.83 -11.61
N THR A 94 10.79 6.09 -10.41
CA THR A 94 11.38 7.01 -9.45
C THR A 94 11.63 6.31 -8.12
N SER A 95 12.57 6.81 -7.32
CA SER A 95 12.64 6.47 -5.91
C SER A 95 11.96 7.56 -5.08
N ILE A 96 11.38 7.19 -3.93
CA ILE A 96 10.79 8.15 -3.00
C ILE A 96 11.85 9.11 -2.47
N ASP A 97 13.05 8.59 -2.18
CA ASP A 97 14.19 9.37 -1.68
C ASP A 97 14.68 10.44 -2.68
N ASN A 98 14.55 10.20 -3.99
CA ASN A 98 14.99 11.15 -5.03
C ASN A 98 13.84 11.96 -5.64
N HIS A 99 12.59 11.75 -5.21
CA HIS A 99 11.46 12.47 -5.79
C HIS A 99 11.48 13.96 -5.35
N PRO A 100 11.55 14.93 -6.29
CA PRO A 100 11.81 16.33 -5.97
C PRO A 100 10.83 16.97 -4.98
N GLU A 101 9.54 16.62 -5.09
CA GLU A 101 8.52 17.15 -4.17
C GLU A 101 8.52 16.46 -2.81
N ILE A 102 8.98 15.19 -2.74
CA ILE A 102 9.03 14.44 -1.49
C ILE A 102 10.21 14.93 -0.63
N GLN A 103 11.35 15.22 -1.26
CA GLN A 103 12.53 15.77 -0.57
C GLN A 103 12.23 17.10 0.15
N LYS A 104 11.28 17.88 -0.37
CA LYS A 104 10.87 19.18 0.18
C LYS A 104 9.81 19.07 1.28
N LEU A 105 9.32 17.88 1.60
CA LEU A 105 8.27 17.75 2.60
C LEU A 105 8.75 18.19 3.99
N PRO A 106 7.91 18.90 4.76
CA PRO A 106 8.22 19.19 6.16
C PRO A 106 7.97 17.98 7.06
N SER A 107 7.07 17.08 6.65
CA SER A 107 6.78 15.82 7.37
C SER A 107 6.07 14.81 6.45
N LEU A 108 6.18 13.53 6.79
CA LEU A 108 5.42 12.43 6.19
C LEU A 108 4.76 11.63 7.31
N LYS A 109 3.44 11.47 7.27
CA LYS A 109 2.68 10.79 8.34
C LYS A 109 2.28 9.36 7.99
N LEU A 110 2.06 9.10 6.71
CA LEU A 110 1.60 7.82 6.19
C LEU A 110 2.31 7.53 4.87
N LEU A 111 2.83 6.32 4.73
CA LEU A 111 3.29 5.74 3.47
C LEU A 111 2.44 4.50 3.19
N LYS A 112 1.51 4.60 2.22
CA LYS A 112 0.77 3.43 1.72
C LYS A 112 1.56 2.80 0.57
N ILE A 113 1.72 1.48 0.59
CA ILE A 113 2.38 0.71 -0.46
C ILE A 113 1.47 -0.44 -0.85
N ASP A 114 1.14 -0.51 -2.12
CA ASP A 114 0.21 -1.47 -2.70
C ASP A 114 0.66 -1.58 -4.15
N ALA A 115 1.67 -2.43 -4.35
CA ALA A 115 2.46 -2.52 -5.57
C ALA A 115 2.53 -3.97 -6.07
N GLU A 116 1.58 -4.81 -5.62
CA GLU A 116 1.30 -6.16 -6.08
C GLU A 116 2.56 -7.04 -6.20
N GLY A 117 3.41 -7.00 -5.17
CA GLY A 117 4.65 -7.77 -5.09
C GLY A 117 5.93 -6.96 -5.31
N PHE A 118 5.82 -5.65 -5.54
CA PHE A 118 6.95 -4.73 -5.71
C PHE A 118 7.26 -3.90 -4.44
N GLU A 119 6.68 -4.26 -3.30
CA GLU A 119 6.72 -3.49 -2.05
C GLU A 119 8.13 -3.26 -1.52
N LEU A 120 8.99 -4.29 -1.56
CA LEU A 120 10.37 -4.20 -1.08
C LEU A 120 11.21 -3.21 -1.90
N ASN A 121 11.01 -3.15 -3.22
CA ASN A 121 11.68 -2.18 -4.08
C ASN A 121 11.27 -0.74 -3.72
N VAL A 122 9.98 -0.52 -3.48
CA VAL A 122 9.48 0.78 -2.99
C VAL A 122 10.11 1.15 -1.66
N LEU A 123 10.18 0.20 -0.72
CA LEU A 123 10.77 0.41 0.61
C LEU A 123 12.29 0.70 0.55
N HIS A 124 13.02 0.04 -0.34
CA HIS A 124 14.42 0.32 -0.58
C HIS A 124 14.62 1.73 -1.17
N GLY A 125 13.76 2.13 -2.10
CA GLY A 125 13.75 3.49 -2.68
C GLY A 125 13.25 4.58 -1.74
N ALA A 126 12.72 4.24 -0.56
CA ALA A 126 12.21 5.16 0.44
C ALA A 126 13.01 5.14 1.75
N ARG A 127 14.16 4.47 1.79
CA ARG A 127 14.89 4.19 3.03
C ARG A 127 15.23 5.46 3.81
N SER A 128 15.77 6.48 3.14
CA SER A 128 16.19 7.73 3.78
C SER A 128 14.97 8.54 4.24
N THR A 129 13.91 8.54 3.44
CA THR A 129 12.63 9.18 3.75
C THR A 129 11.97 8.55 4.97
N ILE A 130 11.96 7.21 5.04
CA ILE A 130 11.42 6.45 6.19
C ILE A 130 12.25 6.75 7.44
N ALA A 131 13.58 6.71 7.35
CA ALA A 131 14.46 7.01 8.48
C ALA A 131 14.30 8.46 8.98
N LYS A 132 14.06 9.42 8.07
CA LYS A 132 13.88 10.83 8.41
C LYS A 132 12.53 11.13 9.07
N TYR A 133 11.45 10.63 8.51
CA TYR A 133 10.09 11.04 8.91
C TYR A 133 9.36 10.03 9.80
N LEU A 134 9.85 8.79 9.85
CA LEU A 134 9.28 7.76 10.72
C LEU A 134 7.75 7.60 10.52
N PRO A 135 7.25 7.52 9.25
CA PRO A 135 5.81 7.50 8.98
C PRO A 135 5.17 6.20 9.46
N VAL A 136 3.86 6.19 9.67
CA VAL A 136 3.13 4.91 9.67
C VAL A 136 3.22 4.32 8.26
N ILE A 137 3.53 3.03 8.14
CA ILE A 137 3.61 2.34 6.84
C ILE A 137 2.43 1.38 6.73
N PHE A 138 1.63 1.50 5.70
CA PHE A 138 0.51 0.61 5.44
C PHE A 138 0.76 -0.12 4.13
N VAL A 139 1.04 -1.42 4.18
CA VAL A 139 1.53 -2.19 3.05
C VAL A 139 0.69 -3.45 2.83
N GLU A 140 0.31 -3.68 1.57
CA GLU A 140 -0.28 -4.95 1.17
C GLU A 140 0.79 -6.04 1.18
N ALA A 141 0.54 -7.11 1.93
CA ALA A 141 1.52 -8.17 2.13
C ALA A 141 0.96 -9.48 1.59
N HIS A 142 1.42 -9.89 0.40
CA HIS A 142 1.12 -11.21 -0.13
C HIS A 142 1.77 -12.28 0.74
N ILE A 143 1.07 -13.40 0.93
CA ILE A 143 1.52 -14.52 1.79
C ILE A 143 2.97 -14.89 1.48
N HIS A 144 3.31 -15.06 0.21
CA HIS A 144 4.64 -15.53 -0.21
C HIS A 144 5.79 -14.54 0.01
N GLN A 145 5.52 -13.23 0.15
CA GLN A 145 6.55 -12.19 0.31
C GLN A 145 6.54 -11.51 1.69
N SER A 146 5.48 -11.76 2.47
CA SER A 146 5.28 -11.14 3.78
C SER A 146 6.46 -11.35 4.75
N GLN A 147 7.16 -12.48 4.69
CA GLN A 147 8.29 -12.73 5.59
C GLN A 147 9.45 -11.75 5.36
N GLU A 148 9.90 -11.57 4.11
CA GLU A 148 11.00 -10.65 3.79
C GLU A 148 10.63 -9.20 4.11
N LEU A 149 9.39 -8.82 3.79
CA LEU A 149 8.83 -7.51 4.11
C LEU A 149 8.88 -7.21 5.61
N ILE A 150 8.43 -8.16 6.44
CA ILE A 150 8.44 -8.02 7.90
C ILE A 150 9.88 -7.96 8.42
N HIS A 151 10.79 -8.80 7.90
CA HIS A 151 12.19 -8.76 8.32
C HIS A 151 12.84 -7.40 8.02
N TYR A 152 12.59 -6.85 6.82
CA TYR A 152 13.10 -5.55 6.44
C TYR A 152 12.59 -4.44 7.36
N LEU A 153 11.28 -4.40 7.62
CA LEU A 153 10.67 -3.37 8.46
C LEU A 153 11.04 -3.51 9.95
N ASN A 154 11.14 -4.73 10.46
CA ASN A 154 11.65 -4.98 11.82
C ASN A 154 13.09 -4.47 11.99
N ALA A 155 13.93 -4.61 10.96
CA ALA A 155 15.30 -4.07 10.96
C ALA A 155 15.35 -2.52 10.96
N LEU A 156 14.22 -1.87 10.67
CA LEU A 156 14.02 -0.42 10.77
C LEU A 156 13.26 -0.02 12.06
N ASP A 157 13.18 -0.91 13.05
CA ASP A 157 12.49 -0.71 14.34
C ASP A 157 10.96 -0.51 14.21
N TYR A 158 10.36 -1.00 13.12
CA TYR A 158 8.91 -1.06 12.99
C TYR A 158 8.34 -2.33 13.63
N GLU A 159 7.19 -2.20 14.30
CA GLU A 159 6.36 -3.31 14.75
C GLU A 159 5.22 -3.54 13.76
N CYS A 160 4.95 -4.81 13.46
CA CYS A 160 3.94 -5.23 12.49
C CYS A 160 2.57 -5.43 13.15
N TYR A 161 1.52 -4.93 12.51
CA TYR A 161 0.12 -5.11 12.89
C TYR A 161 -0.72 -5.59 11.69
N TRP A 162 -1.33 -6.76 11.81
CA TRP A 162 -2.16 -7.31 10.73
C TRP A 162 -3.59 -6.78 10.72
N PHE A 163 -4.05 -6.43 9.53
CA PHE A 163 -5.44 -6.21 9.17
C PHE A 163 -5.84 -7.27 8.16
N ILE A 164 -6.81 -8.10 8.54
CA ILE A 164 -7.28 -9.20 7.70
C ILE A 164 -8.73 -8.91 7.35
N SER A 165 -9.01 -8.91 6.04
CA SER A 165 -10.35 -8.75 5.52
C SER A 165 -10.63 -9.81 4.47
N ASP A 166 -11.87 -10.28 4.42
CA ASP A 166 -12.34 -11.14 3.35
C ASP A 166 -12.49 -10.30 2.06
N ARG A 167 -12.12 -10.86 0.89
CA ARG A 167 -12.49 -10.30 -0.42
C ARG A 167 -14.02 -10.28 -0.49
N TYR A 168 -14.61 -9.13 -0.82
CA TYR A 168 -16.02 -8.86 -1.16
C TYR A 168 -17.02 -10.02 -0.90
N GLN A 169 -17.95 -9.84 0.05
CA GLN A 169 -19.10 -10.74 0.25
C GLN A 169 -20.39 -10.03 -0.17
N GLU A 170 -21.20 -10.66 -1.03
CA GLU A 170 -22.45 -10.11 -1.59
C GLU A 170 -23.50 -9.70 -0.53
N ASN A 171 -23.36 -10.14 0.73
CA ASN A 171 -24.38 -9.97 1.77
C ASN A 171 -23.81 -9.43 3.10
N ARG A 172 -23.42 -8.14 3.19
CA ARG A 172 -23.38 -7.44 4.49
C ARG A 172 -23.79 -5.98 4.41
N HIS A 173 -25.04 -5.72 4.78
CA HIS A 173 -25.41 -4.51 5.48
C HIS A 173 -24.85 -4.61 6.92
N LEU A 174 -23.90 -3.73 7.26
CA LEU A 174 -23.29 -3.53 8.59
C LEU A 174 -22.29 -4.60 9.12
N ASN A 175 -21.11 -4.10 9.51
CA ASN A 175 -20.30 -4.44 10.70
C ASN A 175 -19.13 -5.47 10.68
N VAL A 176 -17.99 -4.89 11.12
CA VAL A 176 -16.74 -5.35 11.79
C VAL A 176 -15.64 -6.08 10.99
N PRO A 177 -14.40 -5.52 10.91
CA PRO A 177 -13.22 -6.28 10.48
C PRO A 177 -12.88 -7.40 11.47
N ILE A 178 -12.50 -8.57 10.95
CA ILE A 178 -12.04 -9.73 11.76
C ILE A 178 -10.55 -9.55 12.03
N PHE A 179 -10.19 -9.21 13.25
CA PHE A 179 -8.79 -9.20 13.71
C PHE A 179 -8.37 -10.62 14.08
N LEU A 180 -7.48 -11.25 13.30
CA LEU A 180 -6.88 -12.53 13.72
C LEU A 180 -5.57 -12.27 14.46
N LEU A 181 -5.43 -12.97 15.60
CA LEU A 181 -4.21 -13.05 16.39
C LEU A 181 -3.26 -14.05 15.74
N PHE A 182 -2.18 -13.56 15.15
CA PHE A 182 -1.04 -14.40 14.75
C PHE A 182 0.18 -13.94 15.53
N THR A 183 0.43 -14.58 16.68
CA THR A 183 1.72 -14.51 17.37
C THR A 183 2.77 -15.40 16.69
N ASP A 184 2.33 -16.35 15.87
CA ASP A 184 3.17 -17.18 15.01
C ASP A 184 2.60 -17.17 13.59
N TYR A 185 3.31 -16.51 12.68
CA TYR A 185 3.02 -16.54 11.26
C TYR A 185 3.18 -17.99 10.75
N SER A 186 2.08 -18.63 10.34
CA SER A 186 2.10 -19.92 9.64
C SER A 186 1.37 -19.77 8.30
N PRO A 187 2.09 -19.81 7.15
CA PRO A 187 1.52 -19.54 5.84
C PRO A 187 0.41 -20.53 5.43
N ASN A 188 0.35 -21.71 6.05
CA ASN A 188 -0.60 -22.77 5.71
C ASN A 188 -2.04 -22.57 6.25
N LYS A 189 -2.32 -21.51 7.03
CA LYS A 189 -3.64 -21.28 7.63
C LYS A 189 -4.49 -20.20 6.94
N LEU A 190 -3.96 -19.52 5.92
CA LEU A 190 -4.60 -18.37 5.27
C LEU A 190 -5.08 -18.75 3.87
N ASN A 191 -6.18 -19.50 3.79
CA ASN A 191 -6.86 -19.70 2.51
C ASN A 191 -7.65 -18.43 2.14
N SER A 192 -7.34 -17.87 0.97
CA SER A 192 -8.09 -16.84 0.22
C SER A 192 -8.38 -15.49 0.91
N ARG A 193 -7.63 -15.09 1.94
CA ARG A 193 -7.82 -13.80 2.64
C ARG A 193 -6.78 -12.77 2.22
N PHE A 194 -7.20 -11.51 2.04
CA PHE A 194 -6.28 -10.40 1.91
C PHE A 194 -5.64 -10.10 3.27
N LEU A 195 -4.34 -9.90 3.23
CA LEU A 195 -3.48 -9.70 4.37
C LEU A 195 -2.79 -8.36 4.18
N THR A 196 -3.26 -7.35 4.89
CA THR A 196 -2.63 -6.03 4.87
C THR A 196 -1.92 -5.81 6.20
N CYS A 197 -0.69 -5.33 6.15
CA CYS A 197 0.06 -4.97 7.34
C CYS A 197 0.08 -3.45 7.53
N CYS A 198 -0.07 -3.02 8.76
CA CYS A 198 0.32 -1.70 9.21
C CYS A 198 1.56 -1.83 10.08
N PHE A 199 2.54 -0.98 9.86
CA PHE A 199 3.77 -0.93 10.61
C PHE A 199 3.88 0.42 11.30
N LYS A 200 4.25 0.38 12.59
CA LYS A 200 4.50 1.58 13.39
C LYS A 200 5.79 1.40 14.18
N ILE A 201 6.57 2.46 14.31
CA ILE A 201 7.83 2.42 15.06
C ILE A 201 7.59 2.05 16.53
N SER A 202 8.44 1.14 17.02
CA SER A 202 8.46 0.77 18.43
C SER A 202 8.94 1.96 19.26
N THR A 203 8.19 2.33 20.29
CA THR A 203 8.57 3.40 21.22
C THR A 203 9.64 2.95 22.23
N ASN A 204 10.05 1.68 22.21
CA ASN A 204 11.05 1.13 23.11
C ASN A 204 12.43 1.18 22.46
N SER A 205 13.03 2.37 22.42
CA SER A 205 14.42 2.53 22.01
C SER A 205 15.36 2.02 23.12
N SER A 206 15.80 0.77 22.98
CA SER A 206 17.08 0.33 23.52
C SER A 206 17.76 -0.50 22.44
N THR A 207 18.89 0.01 21.97
CA THR A 207 19.73 -0.54 20.91
C THR A 207 19.88 -2.05 21.07
N LEU A 208 19.33 -2.82 20.13
CA LEU A 208 19.48 -4.26 20.08
C LEU A 208 20.02 -4.62 18.69
N ASN A 209 21.26 -5.11 18.66
CA ASN A 209 21.77 -5.89 17.55
C ASN A 209 20.81 -7.07 17.34
N VAL A 210 19.95 -7.01 16.31
CA VAL A 210 19.01 -8.09 15.99
C VAL A 210 19.75 -9.16 15.18
N PRO A 211 19.97 -10.37 15.71
CA PRO A 211 20.54 -11.47 14.93
C PRO A 211 19.56 -11.86 13.82
N LYS A 212 20.07 -12.39 12.69
CA LYS A 212 19.27 -12.90 11.55
C LYS A 212 18.24 -14.00 11.90
N SER A 213 18.16 -14.44 13.16
CA SER A 213 17.28 -15.49 13.68
C SER A 213 16.31 -15.02 14.79
N ALA A 214 16.15 -13.71 15.01
CA ALA A 214 15.20 -13.21 16.01
C ALA A 214 13.73 -13.47 15.60
N PRO A 215 12.83 -13.85 16.53
CA PRO A 215 11.42 -14.07 16.21
C PRO A 215 10.74 -12.78 15.73
N LEU A 216 9.89 -12.91 14.71
CA LEU A 216 9.15 -11.78 14.11
C LEU A 216 8.24 -11.13 15.16
N ARG A 217 8.38 -9.81 15.36
CA ARG A 217 7.50 -9.05 16.27
C ARG A 217 6.22 -8.66 15.54
N VAL A 218 5.21 -9.52 15.63
CA VAL A 218 3.87 -9.27 15.10
C VAL A 218 2.91 -9.09 16.28
N ARG A 219 2.18 -7.98 16.28
CA ARG A 219 1.12 -7.68 17.24
C ARG A 219 -0.21 -7.58 16.52
N THR A 220 -1.30 -7.79 17.24
CA THR A 220 -2.66 -7.56 16.72
C THR A 220 -3.14 -6.23 17.25
N ALA A 221 -3.58 -5.34 16.36
CA ALA A 221 -4.23 -4.10 16.75
C ALA A 221 -5.73 -4.36 16.91
N ILE A 222 -6.28 -4.16 18.10
CA ILE A 222 -7.74 -4.02 18.28
C ILE A 222 -8.01 -2.52 18.23
N LEU A 223 -8.57 -2.01 17.14
CA LEU A 223 -9.08 -0.63 17.13
C LEU A 223 -10.34 -0.57 18.02
N PRO A 224 -10.47 0.42 18.92
CA PRO A 224 -11.68 0.55 19.73
C PRO A 224 -12.88 0.74 18.80
N SER A 225 -13.93 -0.05 19.04
CA SER A 225 -15.22 0.03 18.34
C SER A 225 -15.70 1.48 18.31
N ALA A 226 -15.98 1.99 17.12
CA ALA A 226 -16.46 3.35 16.91
C ALA A 226 -17.68 3.64 17.80
N ILE A 227 -17.64 4.80 18.46
CA ILE A 227 -18.71 5.40 19.25
C ILE A 227 -20.00 5.40 18.42
N SER A 228 -21.07 4.85 19.00
CA SER A 228 -22.41 4.87 18.43
C SER A 228 -22.89 6.32 18.28
N LEU A 229 -23.00 6.80 17.05
CA LEU A 229 -23.80 8.00 16.77
C LEU A 229 -25.27 7.57 16.71
N SER A 230 -26.02 7.93 17.75
CA SER A 230 -27.48 7.83 17.77
C SER A 230 -28.10 8.69 16.67
N PRO A 231 -29.15 8.22 15.98
CA PRO A 231 -29.85 9.04 15.00
C PRO A 231 -30.65 10.12 15.72
N GLN A 232 -30.31 11.39 15.54
CA GLN A 232 -31.22 12.48 15.85
C GLN A 232 -32.14 12.72 14.64
N THR A 233 -33.41 12.43 14.88
CA THR A 233 -34.57 12.73 14.05
C THR A 233 -34.78 14.24 13.89
N SER A 234 -34.95 14.65 12.62
CA SER A 234 -35.88 15.66 12.10
C SER A 234 -36.54 16.65 13.06
N ILE A 235 -36.32 17.95 12.81
CA ILE A 235 -37.35 18.94 12.44
C ILE A 235 -36.77 19.83 11.33
#